data_AF-A0A368A229-F1
#
_entry.id   AF-A0A368A229-F1
#
_cell.length_a   1.000
_cell.length_b   1.000
_cell.length_c   1.000
_cell.angle_alpha   90.00
_cell.angle_beta   90.00
_cell.angle_gamma   90.00
#
_symmetry.space_group_name_H-M   'P 1'
#
loop_
_entity.id
_entity.type
_entity.pdbx_description
1 polymer ?
#
loop_
_entity_poly.entity_id
_entity_poly.type
_entity_poly.pdbx_seq_one_letter_code
_entity_poly.pdbx_strand_id
1 'polypeptide(L)'
;MGYGWPILSPEDVIEKISGTDGVMRIDRYDLISHMGEDITEEVAEAYIRYFGDKIDEDSDVDEWLLNSRAYEDHIEALEAEALEDSIYGSYEDQNRLRLSDVL
;
A
#
# COMPACT_ATOMS: atom_id res chain seq x y z
N MET A 1 -14.10 30.93 -9.33
CA MET A 1 -14.18 29.85 -10.33
C MET A 1 -13.24 28.76 -9.85
N GLY A 2 -13.78 27.66 -9.34
CA GLY A 2 -12.97 26.53 -8.90
C GLY A 2 -12.57 25.73 -10.13
N TYR A 3 -11.30 25.79 -10.51
CA TYR A 3 -10.73 24.81 -11.44
C TYR A 3 -10.47 23.56 -10.61
N GLY A 4 -11.52 22.75 -10.45
CA GLY A 4 -11.39 21.38 -10.00
C GLY A 4 -10.61 20.65 -11.07
N TRP A 5 -9.37 20.30 -10.74
CA TRP A 5 -8.59 19.31 -11.47
C TRP A 5 -9.50 18.08 -11.66
N PRO A 6 -9.45 17.34 -12.78
CA PRO A 6 -9.76 15.93 -12.67
C PRO A 6 -8.64 15.39 -11.78
N ILE A 7 -8.90 15.34 -10.48
CA ILE A 7 -8.05 14.67 -9.51
C ILE A 7 -8.13 13.22 -9.95
N LEU A 8 -7.20 12.80 -10.81
CA LEU A 8 -6.89 11.38 -10.92
C LEU A 8 -6.50 11.01 -9.50
N SER A 9 -7.38 10.29 -8.84
CA SER A 9 -7.09 9.83 -7.50
C SER A 9 -5.92 8.83 -7.62
N PRO A 10 -5.12 8.62 -6.56
CA PRO A 10 -4.03 7.65 -6.61
C PRO A 10 -4.45 6.29 -7.19
N GLU A 11 -5.71 5.89 -6.98
CA GLU A 11 -6.33 4.70 -7.57
C GLU A 11 -6.39 4.73 -9.11
N ASP A 12 -6.79 5.85 -9.70
CA ASP A 12 -6.83 6.00 -11.16
C ASP A 12 -5.42 5.91 -11.75
N VAL A 13 -4.41 6.38 -11.02
CA VAL A 13 -3.00 6.27 -11.41
C VAL A 13 -2.56 4.81 -11.36
N ILE A 14 -2.92 4.07 -10.32
CA ILE A 14 -2.61 2.63 -10.17
C ILE A 14 -3.17 1.83 -11.35
N GLU A 15 -4.42 2.07 -11.75
CA GLU A 15 -5.01 1.38 -12.91
C GLU A 15 -4.23 1.66 -14.21
N LYS A 16 -3.66 2.86 -14.36
CA LYS A 16 -2.92 3.25 -15.56
C LYS A 16 -1.50 2.72 -15.61
N ILE A 17 -0.83 2.62 -14.46
CA ILE A 17 0.51 2.05 -14.38
C ILE A 17 0.50 0.52 -14.38
N SER A 18 -0.64 -0.10 -14.01
CA SER A 18 -0.80 -1.56 -14.06
C SER A 18 -0.52 -2.09 -15.47
N GLY A 19 0.52 -2.92 -15.60
CA GLY A 19 1.00 -3.48 -16.87
C GLY A 19 2.03 -2.62 -17.61
N THR A 20 2.54 -1.57 -16.98
CA THR A 20 3.70 -0.81 -17.46
C THR A 20 4.94 -1.25 -16.67
N ASP A 21 5.76 -2.10 -17.29
CA ASP A 21 7.02 -2.53 -16.65
C ASP A 21 8.04 -1.38 -16.58
N GLY A 22 8.82 -1.35 -15.49
CA GLY A 22 9.94 -0.42 -15.33
C GLY A 22 9.54 1.00 -14.95
N VAL A 23 8.39 1.18 -14.31
CA VAL A 23 8.04 2.46 -13.68
C VAL A 23 8.97 2.69 -12.49
N MET A 24 9.66 3.84 -12.50
CA MET A 24 10.62 4.23 -11.45
C MET A 24 10.10 5.36 -10.56
N ARG A 25 9.27 6.27 -11.13
CA ARG A 25 8.81 7.48 -10.47
C ARG A 25 7.53 7.98 -11.13
N ILE A 26 6.65 8.57 -10.33
CA ILE A 26 5.37 9.13 -10.75
C ILE A 26 5.34 10.61 -10.37
N ASP A 27 5.31 11.48 -11.39
CA ASP A 27 5.24 12.93 -11.21
C ASP A 27 3.86 13.46 -11.62
N ARG A 28 3.21 14.23 -10.74
CA ARG A 28 2.03 15.04 -11.06
C ARG A 28 2.47 16.39 -11.59
N TYR A 29 2.04 16.75 -12.78
CA TYR A 29 2.40 18.02 -13.41
C TYR A 29 1.21 18.95 -13.60
N ASP A 30 1.31 20.16 -13.05
CA ASP A 30 0.38 21.26 -13.31
C ASP A 30 0.76 21.96 -14.61
N LEU A 31 -0.08 21.84 -15.65
CA LEU A 31 0.15 22.52 -16.92
C LEU A 31 -0.07 24.05 -16.86
N ILE A 32 -0.79 24.55 -15.86
CA ILE A 32 -1.05 25.98 -15.69
C ILE A 32 0.11 26.61 -14.91
N SER A 33 0.42 26.07 -13.73
CA SER A 33 1.50 26.61 -12.88
C SER A 33 2.90 26.12 -13.29
N HIS A 34 2.98 25.15 -14.20
CA HIS A 34 4.22 24.52 -14.66
C HIS A 34 5.04 23.87 -13.52
N MET A 35 4.37 23.52 -12.42
CA MET A 35 4.97 22.87 -11.28
C MET A 35 4.80 21.36 -11.37
N GLY A 36 5.87 20.63 -11.07
CA GLY A 36 5.86 19.18 -10.91
C GLY A 36 5.97 18.81 -9.44
N GLU A 37 5.25 17.77 -9.04
CA GLU A 37 5.27 17.18 -7.71
C GLU A 37 5.48 15.67 -7.84
N ASP A 38 6.45 15.13 -7.10
CA ASP A 38 6.65 13.69 -7.01
C ASP A 38 5.58 13.11 -6.09
N ILE A 39 4.73 12.24 -6.66
CA ILE A 39 3.62 11.59 -5.96
C ILE A 39 3.84 10.07 -5.83
N THR A 40 5.07 9.59 -6.07
CA THR A 40 5.39 8.15 -6.05
C THR A 40 4.99 7.53 -4.72
N GLU A 41 5.29 8.19 -3.61
CA GLU A 41 4.95 7.71 -2.26
C GLU A 41 3.43 7.74 -2.01
N GLU A 42 2.72 8.79 -2.44
CA GLU A 42 1.26 8.88 -2.31
C GLU A 42 0.56 7.74 -3.08
N VAL A 43 1.10 7.38 -4.24
CA VAL A 43 0.60 6.26 -5.04
C VAL A 43 0.96 4.92 -4.40
N ALA A 44 2.14 4.80 -3.79
CA ALA A 44 2.56 3.59 -3.07
C ALA A 44 1.69 3.32 -1.84
N GLU A 45 1.43 4.35 -1.03
CA GLU A 45 0.51 4.27 0.11
C GLU A 45 -0.89 3.80 -0.33
N ALA A 46 -1.40 4.37 -1.43
CA ALA A 46 -2.67 3.93 -1.99
C ALA A 46 -2.59 2.47 -2.46
N TYR A 47 -1.52 2.07 -3.14
CA TYR A 47 -1.34 0.71 -3.63
C TYR A 47 -1.38 -0.31 -2.50
N ILE A 48 -0.57 -0.10 -1.45
CA ILE A 48 -0.57 -0.94 -0.25
C ILE A 48 -1.95 -0.96 0.40
N ARG A 49 -2.64 0.17 0.49
CA ARG A 49 -4.00 0.21 1.08
C ARG A 49 -5.02 -0.63 0.32
N TYR A 50 -4.90 -0.75 -1.01
CA TYR A 50 -5.85 -1.50 -1.83
C TYR A 50 -5.44 -2.96 -2.08
N PHE A 51 -4.14 -3.26 -2.09
CA PHE A 51 -3.61 -4.55 -2.48
C PHE A 51 -2.72 -5.20 -1.42
N GLY A 52 -2.47 -4.55 -0.28
CA GLY A 52 -1.57 -4.98 0.79
C GLY A 52 -1.87 -6.37 1.33
N ASP A 53 -3.15 -6.77 1.39
CA ASP A 53 -3.55 -8.12 1.80
C ASP A 53 -3.01 -9.24 0.89
N LYS A 54 -2.50 -8.89 -0.29
CA LYS A 54 -1.93 -9.81 -1.28
C LYS A 54 -0.42 -9.59 -1.48
N ILE A 55 0.17 -8.69 -0.72
CA ILE A 55 1.59 -8.31 -0.82
C ILE A 55 2.28 -8.79 0.45
N ASP A 56 3.29 -9.62 0.25
CA ASP A 56 4.19 -10.15 1.26
C ASP A 56 5.65 -9.91 0.86
N GLU A 57 6.60 -10.37 1.68
CA GLU A 57 8.04 -10.21 1.44
C GLU A 57 8.55 -10.86 0.14
N ASP A 58 7.84 -11.89 -0.33
CA ASP A 58 8.19 -12.68 -1.52
C ASP A 58 7.49 -12.18 -2.79
N SER A 59 6.65 -11.14 -2.66
CA SER A 59 5.86 -10.61 -3.76
C SER A 59 6.71 -9.87 -4.79
N ASP A 60 6.56 -10.24 -6.06
CA ASP A 60 7.21 -9.55 -7.18
C ASP A 60 6.48 -8.22 -7.45
N VAL A 61 7.01 -7.15 -6.87
CA VAL A 61 6.48 -5.78 -6.99
C VAL A 61 7.38 -4.91 -7.86
N ASP A 62 6.78 -3.95 -8.54
CA ASP A 62 7.53 -3.00 -9.37
C ASP A 62 8.53 -2.15 -8.56
N GLU A 63 9.61 -1.71 -9.21
CA GLU A 63 10.69 -0.95 -8.58
C GLU A 63 10.22 0.34 -7.87
N TRP A 64 9.22 1.04 -8.43
CA TRP A 64 8.66 2.25 -7.79
C TRP A 64 8.00 1.97 -6.43
N LEU A 65 7.42 0.78 -6.26
CA LEU A 65 6.80 0.34 -5.01
C LEU A 65 7.85 -0.24 -4.07
N LEU A 66 8.75 -1.09 -4.58
CA LEU A 66 9.83 -1.71 -3.80
C LEU A 66 10.71 -0.68 -3.08
N ASN A 67 10.95 0.48 -3.70
CA ASN A 67 11.77 1.56 -3.13
C ASN A 67 10.96 2.60 -2.34
N SER A 68 9.65 2.39 -2.15
CA SER A 68 8.78 3.29 -1.40
C SER A 68 8.83 3.01 0.11
N ARG A 69 8.61 4.04 0.92
CA ARG A 69 8.49 3.86 2.38
C ARG A 69 7.23 3.09 2.76
N ALA A 70 6.14 3.29 2.04
CA ALA A 70 4.88 2.60 2.26
C ALA A 70 5.04 1.08 2.14
N TYR A 71 5.85 0.61 1.20
CA TYR A 71 6.16 -0.82 1.07
C TYR A 71 7.04 -1.30 2.24
N GLU A 72 8.09 -0.57 2.60
CA GLU A 72 8.96 -0.91 3.73
C GLU A 72 8.16 -1.01 5.04
N ASP A 73 7.33 -0.01 5.34
CA ASP A 73 6.46 0.04 6.51
C ASP A 73 5.45 -1.12 6.52
N HIS A 74 4.93 -1.52 5.34
CA HIS A 74 3.99 -2.65 5.20
C HIS A 74 4.66 -3.99 5.52
N ILE A 75 5.85 -4.24 4.98
CA ILE A 75 6.60 -5.48 5.26
C ILE A 75 7.01 -5.54 6.73
N GLU A 76 7.48 -4.43 7.31
CA GLU A 76 7.80 -4.39 8.75
C GLU A 76 6.57 -4.68 9.62
N ALA A 77 5.39 -4.17 9.23
CA ALA A 77 4.15 -4.46 9.93
C ALA A 77 3.77 -5.96 9.85
N LEU A 78 3.93 -6.59 8.69
CA LEU A 78 3.69 -8.03 8.52
C LEU A 78 4.66 -8.88 9.34
N GLU A 79 5.95 -8.53 9.37
CA GLU A 79 6.94 -9.21 10.20
C GLU A 79 6.63 -9.08 11.70
N ALA A 80 6.20 -7.89 12.13
CA ALA A 80 5.80 -7.66 13.51
C ALA A 80 4.56 -8.48 13.90
N GLU A 81 3.56 -8.56 13.02
CA GLU A 81 2.37 -9.41 13.21
C GLU A 81 2.75 -10.89 13.26
N ALA A 82 3.60 -11.37 12.35
CA ALA A 82 4.06 -12.76 12.34
C ALA A 82 4.83 -13.12 13.63
N LEU A 83 5.63 -12.18 14.15
CA LEU A 83 6.33 -12.35 15.42
C LEU A 83 5.34 -12.41 16.59
N GLU A 84 4.36 -11.51 16.64
CA GLU A 84 3.33 -11.50 17.68
C GLU A 84 2.54 -12.81 17.67
N ASP A 85 2.11 -13.27 16.50
CA ASP A 85 1.42 -14.54 16.29
C ASP A 85 2.27 -15.74 16.71
N SER A 86 3.59 -15.69 16.50
CA SER A 86 4.50 -16.76 16.97
C SER A 86 4.60 -16.85 18.50
N ILE A 87 4.47 -15.72 19.19
CA ILE A 87 4.60 -15.63 20.65
C ILE A 87 3.27 -15.96 21.34
N TYR A 88 2.16 -15.45 20.79
CA TYR A 88 0.85 -15.47 21.44
C TYR A 88 -0.16 -16.40 20.77
N GLY A 89 0.17 -16.97 19.61
CA GLY A 89 -0.80 -17.62 18.71
C GLY A 89 -1.51 -16.58 17.84
N SER A 90 -2.15 -17.01 16.75
CA SER A 90 -2.85 -16.07 15.86
C SER A 90 -3.94 -15.29 16.59
N TYR A 91 -4.31 -14.11 16.09
CA TYR A 91 -5.46 -13.36 16.63
C TYR A 91 -6.72 -14.23 16.77
N GLU A 92 -6.98 -15.11 15.80
CA GLU A 92 -8.09 -16.07 15.84
C GLU A 92 -7.93 -17.09 16.97
N ASP A 93 -6.71 -17.61 17.18
CA ASP A 93 -6.42 -18.56 18.27
C ASP A 93 -6.52 -17.90 19.65
N GLN A 94 -6.10 -16.64 19.76
CA GLN A 94 -6.19 -15.85 20.99
C GLN A 94 -7.65 -15.54 21.37
N ASN A 95 -8.49 -15.22 20.39
CA ASN A 95 -9.89 -14.82 20.60
C ASN A 95 -10.89 -15.96 20.40
N ARG A 96 -10.41 -17.20 20.27
CA ARG A 96 -11.29 -18.36 20.12
C ARG A 96 -12.06 -18.60 21.42
N LEU A 97 -13.34 -18.24 21.42
CA LEU A 97 -14.28 -18.55 22.50
C LEU A 97 -14.25 -20.04 22.80
N ARG A 98 -13.92 -20.39 24.05
CA ARG A 98 -14.05 -21.76 24.53
C ARG A 98 -15.49 -22.00 24.93
N LEU A 99 -15.92 -23.26 24.91
CA LEU A 99 -17.24 -23.67 25.41
C LEU A 99 -17.53 -23.17 26.84
N SER A 100 -16.47 -22.98 27.64
CA SER A 100 -16.52 -22.42 28.99
C SER A 100 -16.75 -20.90 29.07
N ASP A 101 -16.61 -20.15 27.98
CA ASP A 101 -16.86 -18.69 27.96
C ASP A 101 -18.34 -18.37 27.64
N VAL A 102 -19.11 -19.37 27.22
CA VAL A 102 -20.51 -19.25 26.76
C VAL A 102 -21.50 -19.94 27.71
N LEU A 103 -21.01 -20.59 28.78
CA LEU A 103 -21.80 -21.27 29.82
C LEU A 103 -21.87 -20.43 31.10
#